data_AF-A0A0F4NLQ2-F1
#
_entry.id   AF-A0A0F4NLQ2-F1
#
_cell.length_a   1.000
_cell.length_b   1.000
_cell.length_c   1.000
_cell.angle_alpha   90.00
_cell.angle_beta   90.00
_cell.angle_gamma   90.00
#
_symmetry.space_group_name_H-M   'P 1'
#
loop_
_entity.id
_entity.type
_entity.pdbx_description
1 polymer ?
#
loop_
_entity_poly.entity_id
_entity_poly.type
_entity_poly.pdbx_seq_one_letter_code
_entity_poly.pdbx_strand_id
1 'polypeptide(L)'
;MTSRPIVEVDPKSLPSVYSPQATVIKGVRSDGIHFKVDIGSVCYLEREIDSDSHMSGKHYISCSVNTKSLSPERVEWLRNYLYTVLNKGWRDETLRTHLYNLRYFFNFCDFNGGGKPITLDGLVSEYQRYQVILDQRGNMNGECSLKPSTILTRLNTVRSFIQWAFQLSNYAILTYIPKQRSRQSNSVDEGRAVSLRDGQEYLRACANYFNQFSDAILDNNYPIPISHPLDEREHLYCNGRL
;
A
#
# COMPACT_ATOMS: atom_id res chain seq x y z
N MET A 1 -24.52 -7.39 -12.11
CA MET A 1 -23.33 -6.55 -12.34
C MET A 1 -22.71 -6.94 -13.68
N THR A 2 -22.27 -5.98 -14.47
CA THR A 2 -21.69 -6.18 -15.82
C THR A 2 -20.18 -6.02 -15.74
N SER A 3 -19.42 -6.81 -16.51
CA SER A 3 -17.96 -6.62 -16.60
C SER A 3 -17.66 -5.31 -17.33
N ARG A 4 -17.01 -4.36 -16.65
CA ARG A 4 -16.53 -3.12 -17.29
C ARG A 4 -15.30 -3.40 -18.16
N PRO A 5 -15.02 -2.59 -19.20
CA PRO A 5 -13.79 -2.71 -19.96
C PRO A 5 -12.57 -2.45 -19.07
N ILE A 6 -11.49 -3.20 -19.30
CA ILE A 6 -10.22 -3.08 -18.58
C ILE A 6 -9.11 -2.76 -19.58
N VAL A 7 -8.29 -1.76 -19.25
CA VAL A 7 -7.09 -1.36 -19.98
C VAL A 7 -5.91 -1.43 -19.02
N GLU A 8 -4.98 -2.33 -19.29
CA GLU A 8 -3.75 -2.43 -18.49
C GLU A 8 -2.72 -1.41 -18.96
N VAL A 9 -2.26 -0.56 -18.04
CA VAL A 9 -1.28 0.49 -18.30
C VAL A 9 0.04 0.14 -17.63
N ASP A 10 1.10 0.07 -18.44
CA ASP A 10 2.48 0.02 -17.98
C ASP A 10 3.01 1.45 -17.82
N PRO A 11 3.42 1.89 -16.62
CA PRO A 11 4.02 3.20 -16.42
C PRO A 11 5.26 3.45 -17.28
N LYS A 12 5.96 2.41 -17.71
CA LYS A 12 7.17 2.52 -18.56
C LYS A 12 6.85 2.64 -20.05
N SER A 13 5.66 2.21 -20.47
CA SER A 13 5.19 2.27 -21.85
C SER A 13 3.75 2.77 -21.90
N LEU A 14 3.58 4.08 -21.64
CA LEU A 14 2.27 4.70 -21.55
C LEU A 14 1.59 4.76 -22.93
N PRO A 15 0.34 4.30 -23.06
CA PRO A 15 -0.43 4.49 -24.29
C PRO A 15 -0.78 5.98 -24.47
N SER A 16 -0.86 6.42 -25.73
CA SER A 16 -1.16 7.82 -26.08
C SER A 16 -2.53 8.28 -25.57
N VAL A 17 -3.51 7.38 -25.52
CA VAL A 17 -4.85 7.63 -25.00
C VAL A 17 -5.33 6.39 -24.25
N TYR A 18 -5.87 6.59 -23.05
CA TYR A 18 -6.56 5.54 -22.30
C TYR A 18 -7.73 6.14 -21.50
N SER A 19 -8.73 5.30 -21.25
CA SER A 19 -9.92 5.67 -20.48
C SER A 19 -9.64 5.48 -18.97
N PRO A 20 -9.65 6.55 -18.14
CA PRO A 20 -9.35 6.45 -16.71
C PRO A 20 -10.21 5.41 -15.99
N GLN A 21 -11.50 5.35 -16.28
CA GLN A 21 -12.47 4.41 -15.73
C GLN A 21 -12.23 2.94 -16.09
N ALA A 22 -11.38 2.66 -17.08
CA ALA A 22 -11.00 1.31 -17.47
C ALA A 22 -9.61 0.93 -16.94
N THR A 23 -8.89 1.86 -16.31
CA THR A 23 -7.44 1.73 -16.09
C THR A 23 -7.10 0.77 -14.96
N VAL A 24 -6.19 -0.16 -15.26
CA VAL A 24 -5.50 -1.01 -14.29
C VAL A 24 -4.00 -0.79 -14.46
N ILE A 25 -3.33 -0.34 -13.41
CA ILE A 25 -1.89 -0.06 -13.48
C ILE A 25 -1.12 -1.31 -13.09
N LYS A 26 -0.19 -1.74 -13.95
CA LYS A 26 0.74 -2.85 -13.67
C LYS A 26 2.13 -2.32 -13.34
N GLY A 27 2.88 -3.07 -12.55
CA GLY A 27 4.28 -2.76 -12.25
C GLY A 27 4.98 -3.90 -11.53
N VAL A 28 6.23 -3.67 -11.15
CA VAL A 28 7.09 -4.67 -10.50
C VAL A 28 7.56 -4.14 -9.15
N ARG A 29 7.35 -4.92 -8.09
CA ARG A 29 7.84 -4.64 -6.74
C ARG A 29 9.36 -4.79 -6.66
N SER A 30 9.97 -4.29 -5.59
CA SER A 30 11.42 -4.41 -5.37
C SER A 30 11.91 -5.87 -5.25
N ASP A 31 11.04 -6.79 -4.86
CA ASP A 31 11.29 -8.23 -4.78
C ASP A 31 11.05 -8.98 -6.11
N GLY A 32 10.78 -8.26 -7.21
CA GLY A 32 10.52 -8.84 -8.53
C GLY A 32 9.08 -9.32 -8.75
N ILE A 33 8.22 -9.23 -7.74
CA ILE A 33 6.81 -9.66 -7.84
C ILE A 33 6.00 -8.62 -8.62
N HIS A 34 5.26 -9.05 -9.63
CA HIS A 34 4.38 -8.19 -10.39
C HIS A 34 3.12 -7.83 -9.58
N PHE A 35 2.64 -6.61 -9.73
CA PHE A 35 1.38 -6.17 -9.15
C PHE A 35 0.45 -5.57 -10.20
N LYS A 36 -0.85 -5.54 -9.90
CA LYS A 36 -1.87 -4.82 -10.64
C LYS A 36 -2.76 -4.06 -9.67
N VAL A 37 -2.99 -2.77 -9.93
CA VAL A 37 -3.90 -1.94 -9.13
C VAL A 37 -5.07 -1.51 -9.99
N ASP A 38 -6.27 -1.96 -9.60
CA ASP A 38 -7.51 -1.49 -10.18
C ASP A 38 -7.83 -0.08 -9.68
N ILE A 39 -7.31 0.93 -10.38
CA ILE A 39 -7.61 2.32 -10.01
C ILE A 39 -8.86 2.86 -10.72
N GLY A 40 -9.18 2.35 -11.91
CA GLY A 40 -10.34 2.83 -12.68
C GLY A 40 -11.69 2.55 -12.01
N SER A 41 -11.79 1.55 -11.13
CA SER A 41 -13.01 1.25 -10.38
C SER A 41 -13.49 2.40 -9.50
N VAL A 42 -12.61 3.31 -9.07
CA VAL A 42 -12.98 4.46 -8.22
C VAL A 42 -13.88 5.46 -8.95
N CYS A 43 -13.93 5.42 -10.29
CA CYS A 43 -14.80 6.25 -11.10
C CYS A 43 -16.30 5.88 -11.00
N TYR A 44 -16.62 4.75 -10.39
CA TYR A 44 -17.99 4.24 -10.25
C TYR A 44 -18.50 4.44 -8.81
N LEU A 45 -19.70 5.00 -8.67
CA LEU A 45 -20.33 5.27 -7.37
C LEU A 45 -20.92 4.01 -6.71
N GLU A 46 -21.23 2.99 -7.51
CA GLU A 46 -21.69 1.69 -7.04
C GLU A 46 -20.71 0.62 -7.49
N ARG A 47 -19.91 0.13 -6.54
CA ARG A 47 -18.91 -0.92 -6.72
C ARG A 47 -18.89 -1.84 -5.52
N GLU A 48 -18.38 -3.05 -5.70
CA GLU A 48 -18.15 -3.97 -4.59
C GLU A 48 -16.99 -3.51 -3.74
N ILE A 49 -17.06 -3.80 -2.43
CA ILE A 49 -15.94 -3.52 -1.54
C ILE A 49 -14.79 -4.44 -1.93
N ASP A 50 -13.61 -3.85 -2.13
CA ASP A 50 -12.41 -4.66 -2.31
C ASP A 50 -12.14 -5.39 -0.99
N SER A 51 -12.14 -6.72 -1.00
CA SER A 51 -11.64 -7.48 0.13
C SER A 51 -10.15 -7.16 0.30
N ASP A 52 -9.82 -6.49 1.41
CA ASP A 52 -8.47 -6.02 1.78
C ASP A 52 -7.39 -7.14 1.80
N SER A 53 -7.77 -8.41 1.62
CA SER A 53 -6.95 -9.61 1.83
C SER A 53 -6.27 -10.19 0.59
N HIS A 54 -6.48 -9.61 -0.60
CA HIS A 54 -5.81 -10.09 -1.80
C HIS A 54 -4.68 -9.14 -2.16
N MET A 55 -3.43 -9.52 -1.90
CA MET A 55 -2.22 -9.24 -2.71
C MET A 55 -0.91 -9.54 -1.96
N SER A 56 -0.76 -10.80 -1.55
CA SER A 56 0.53 -11.47 -1.47
C SER A 56 0.36 -12.78 -2.26
N GLY A 57 0.56 -12.73 -3.58
CA GLY A 57 0.72 -13.92 -4.43
C GLY A 57 -0.50 -14.48 -5.20
N LYS A 58 -1.73 -13.96 -5.03
CA LYS A 58 -2.89 -14.42 -5.84
C LYS A 58 -3.13 -13.54 -7.08
N HIS A 59 -3.73 -14.14 -8.11
CA HIS A 59 -4.18 -13.48 -9.34
C HIS A 59 -5.00 -12.23 -9.02
N TYR A 60 -4.71 -11.15 -9.74
CA TYR A 60 -5.50 -9.92 -9.72
C TYR A 60 -6.97 -10.22 -10.09
N ILE A 61 -7.90 -9.77 -9.24
CA ILE A 61 -9.35 -9.80 -9.51
C ILE A 61 -9.80 -8.35 -9.67
N SER A 62 -10.44 -8.06 -10.79
CA SER A 62 -11.01 -6.73 -11.05
C SER A 62 -12.21 -6.47 -10.15
N CYS A 63 -12.31 -5.25 -9.63
CA CYS A 63 -13.46 -4.84 -8.83
C CYS A 63 -14.74 -4.85 -9.67
N SER A 64 -15.80 -5.49 -9.16
CA SER A 64 -17.11 -5.50 -9.79
C SER A 64 -17.78 -4.14 -9.60
N VAL A 65 -18.36 -3.58 -10.68
CA VAL A 65 -19.01 -2.27 -10.66
C VAL A 65 -20.39 -2.31 -11.32
N ASN A 66 -21.26 -1.40 -10.93
CA ASN A 66 -22.42 -1.05 -11.75
C ASN A 66 -21.98 -0.04 -12.81
N THR A 67 -21.93 -0.45 -14.07
CA THR A 67 -21.49 0.42 -15.17
C THR A 67 -22.36 1.66 -15.36
N LYS A 68 -23.61 1.65 -14.86
CA LYS A 68 -24.52 2.81 -14.89
C LYS A 68 -24.18 3.89 -13.86
N SER A 69 -23.36 3.56 -12.87
CA SER A 69 -22.96 4.46 -11.77
C SER A 69 -21.66 5.24 -12.07
N LEU A 70 -21.24 5.27 -13.33
CA LEU A 70 -20.04 6.00 -13.74
C LEU A 70 -20.21 7.51 -13.48
N SER A 71 -19.34 8.10 -12.67
CA SER A 71 -19.32 9.54 -12.41
C SER A 71 -18.36 10.23 -13.38
N PRO A 72 -18.84 11.15 -14.24
CA PRO A 72 -17.98 11.96 -15.11
C PRO A 72 -16.95 12.78 -14.32
N GLU A 73 -17.32 13.27 -13.13
CA GLU A 73 -16.45 14.05 -12.26
C GLU A 73 -15.26 13.21 -11.81
N ARG A 74 -15.51 11.99 -11.31
CA ARG A 74 -14.43 11.09 -10.89
C ARG A 74 -13.55 10.62 -12.04
N VAL A 75 -14.11 10.50 -13.26
CA VAL A 75 -13.31 10.21 -14.47
C VAL A 75 -12.34 11.34 -14.74
N GLU A 76 -12.80 12.58 -14.68
CA GLU A 76 -11.96 13.77 -14.90
C GLU A 76 -10.88 13.91 -13.82
N TRP A 77 -11.24 13.73 -12.54
CA TRP A 77 -10.29 13.76 -11.44
C TRP A 77 -9.19 12.73 -11.59
N LEU A 78 -9.57 11.49 -11.92
CA LEU A 78 -8.62 10.42 -12.10
C LEU A 78 -7.74 10.66 -13.34
N ARG A 79 -8.29 11.21 -14.42
CA ARG A 79 -7.52 11.63 -15.61
C ARG A 79 -6.40 12.59 -15.24
N ASN A 80 -6.75 13.68 -14.55
CA ASN A 80 -5.80 14.73 -14.15
C ASN A 80 -4.73 14.19 -13.18
N TYR A 81 -5.16 13.36 -12.24
CA TYR A 81 -4.26 12.68 -11.32
C TYR A 81 -3.28 11.76 -12.04
N LEU A 82 -3.77 10.84 -12.88
CA LEU A 82 -2.96 9.85 -13.59
C LEU A 82 -1.99 10.50 -14.58
N TYR A 83 -2.42 11.54 -15.30
CA TYR A 83 -1.53 12.34 -16.14
C TYR A 83 -0.34 12.88 -15.34
N THR A 84 -0.57 13.34 -14.11
CA THR A 84 0.49 13.89 -13.27
C THR A 84 1.41 12.80 -12.72
N VAL A 85 0.86 11.73 -12.12
CA VAL A 85 1.68 10.72 -11.43
C VAL A 85 2.48 9.84 -12.39
N LEU A 86 1.95 9.56 -13.58
CA LEU A 86 2.65 8.74 -14.57
C LEU A 86 3.80 9.51 -15.24
N ASN A 87 3.68 10.84 -15.35
CA ASN A 87 4.75 11.70 -15.86
C ASN A 87 5.81 12.08 -14.80
N LYS A 88 5.60 11.74 -13.53
CA LYS A 88 6.58 12.04 -12.45
C LYS A 88 7.81 11.12 -12.43
N GLY A 89 7.81 10.03 -13.18
CA GLY A 89 8.92 9.07 -13.20
C GLY A 89 9.13 8.36 -11.84
N TRP A 90 8.05 8.15 -11.08
CA TRP A 90 8.13 7.42 -9.82
C TRP A 90 8.50 5.95 -10.05
N ARG A 91 9.25 5.39 -9.08
CA ARG A 91 9.45 3.94 -9.01
C ARG A 91 8.10 3.23 -8.83
N ASP A 92 7.97 2.05 -9.42
CA ASP A 92 6.76 1.22 -9.36
C ASP A 92 6.25 1.04 -7.92
N GLU A 93 7.13 0.84 -6.94
CA GLU A 93 6.77 0.69 -5.52
C GLU A 93 6.15 1.95 -4.89
N THR A 94 6.68 3.12 -5.25
CA THR A 94 6.13 4.41 -4.82
C THR A 94 4.77 4.65 -5.46
N LEU A 95 4.65 4.42 -6.77
CA LEU A 95 3.39 4.53 -7.49
C LEU A 95 2.33 3.56 -6.91
N ARG A 96 2.72 2.30 -6.68
CA ARG A 96 1.90 1.27 -6.03
C ARG A 96 1.32 1.79 -4.72
N THR A 97 2.18 2.33 -3.86
CA THR A 97 1.78 2.86 -2.54
C THR A 97 0.75 3.98 -2.67
N HIS A 98 0.97 4.94 -3.57
CA HIS A 98 0.02 6.02 -3.81
C HIS A 98 -1.33 5.52 -4.32
N LEU A 99 -1.33 4.59 -5.28
CA LEU A 99 -2.56 4.04 -5.85
C LEU A 99 -3.38 3.24 -4.83
N TYR A 100 -2.72 2.42 -3.99
CA TYR A 100 -3.40 1.70 -2.92
C TYR A 100 -3.98 2.67 -1.89
N ASN A 101 -3.22 3.65 -1.42
CA ASN A 101 -3.73 4.67 -0.49
C ASN A 101 -4.92 5.42 -1.06
N LEU A 102 -4.91 5.72 -2.36
CA LEU A 102 -6.04 6.35 -3.03
C LEU A 102 -7.28 5.44 -3.07
N ARG A 103 -7.11 4.14 -3.38
CA ARG A 103 -8.20 3.16 -3.29
C ARG A 103 -8.76 3.04 -1.88
N TYR A 104 -7.89 2.99 -0.87
CA TYR A 104 -8.31 2.97 0.53
C TYR A 104 -9.16 4.19 0.89
N PHE A 105 -8.78 5.37 0.41
CA PHE A 105 -9.57 6.58 0.61
C PHE A 105 -10.93 6.49 -0.09
N PHE A 106 -11.00 6.07 -1.35
CA PHE A 106 -12.29 5.90 -2.02
C PHE A 106 -13.13 4.78 -1.42
N ASN A 107 -12.54 3.69 -0.90
CA ASN A 107 -13.27 2.70 -0.11
C ASN A 107 -13.89 3.36 1.12
N PHE A 108 -13.15 4.23 1.80
CA PHE A 108 -13.68 4.97 2.92
C PHE A 108 -14.80 5.95 2.52
N CYS A 109 -14.71 6.61 1.37
CA CYS A 109 -15.72 7.54 0.87
C CYS A 109 -17.00 6.84 0.34
N ASP A 110 -16.85 5.64 -0.21
CA ASP A 110 -17.95 4.93 -0.87
C ASP A 110 -18.68 3.97 0.07
N PHE A 111 -18.00 3.52 1.12
CA PHE A 111 -18.50 2.64 2.16
C PHE A 111 -18.43 3.33 3.54
N ASN A 112 -18.77 2.61 4.62
CA ASN A 112 -18.67 3.13 5.99
C ASN A 112 -19.41 4.48 6.21
N GLY A 113 -20.61 4.60 5.63
CA GLY A 113 -21.44 5.80 5.71
C GLY A 113 -20.89 7.02 4.96
N GLY A 114 -19.93 6.83 4.05
CA GLY A 114 -19.37 7.92 3.24
C GLY A 114 -20.33 8.48 2.19
N GLY A 115 -20.11 9.73 1.81
CA GLY A 115 -21.00 10.52 0.95
C GLY A 115 -20.81 10.35 -0.55
N LYS A 116 -19.93 9.45 -1.01
CA LYS A 116 -19.62 9.22 -2.44
C LYS A 116 -19.39 10.52 -3.22
N PRO A 117 -18.35 11.31 -2.89
CA PRO A 117 -18.22 12.68 -3.35
C PRO A 117 -18.06 12.77 -4.88
N ILE A 118 -18.70 13.81 -5.44
CA ILE A 118 -18.62 14.23 -6.85
C ILE A 118 -18.27 15.72 -6.99
N THR A 119 -17.96 16.42 -5.90
CA THR A 119 -17.54 17.83 -5.87
C THR A 119 -16.25 18.01 -5.07
N LEU A 120 -15.59 19.16 -5.23
CA LEU A 120 -14.42 19.54 -4.43
C LEU A 120 -14.77 19.56 -2.94
N ASP A 121 -15.83 20.28 -2.58
CA ASP A 121 -16.26 20.40 -1.18
C ASP A 121 -16.62 19.04 -0.57
N GLY A 122 -17.24 18.16 -1.35
CA GLY A 122 -17.50 16.78 -0.95
C GLY A 122 -16.21 15.99 -0.67
N LEU A 123 -15.21 16.10 -1.55
CA LEU A 123 -13.92 15.44 -1.36
C LEU A 123 -13.15 16.01 -0.15
N VAL A 124 -13.21 17.32 0.07
CA VAL A 124 -12.58 17.98 1.22
C VAL A 124 -13.27 17.56 2.53
N SER A 125 -14.60 17.49 2.54
CA SER A 125 -15.37 16.98 3.68
C SER A 125 -15.01 15.52 4.01
N GLU A 126 -14.95 14.66 3.00
CA GLU A 126 -14.52 13.27 3.18
C GLU A 126 -13.06 13.14 3.62
N TYR A 127 -12.17 14.01 3.12
CA TYR A 127 -10.79 14.08 3.59
C TYR A 127 -10.74 14.40 5.09
N GLN A 128 -11.50 15.39 5.55
CA GLN A 128 -11.54 15.78 6.96
C GLN A 128 -12.09 14.65 7.83
N ARG A 129 -13.17 13.99 7.38
CA ARG A 129 -13.72 12.79 8.03
C ARG A 129 -12.68 11.67 8.09
N TYR A 130 -11.97 11.44 7.00
CA TYR A 130 -10.92 10.42 6.91
C TYR A 130 -9.76 10.71 7.85
N GLN A 131 -9.34 11.97 7.96
CA GLN A 131 -8.32 12.40 8.90
C GLN A 131 -8.71 12.08 10.34
N VAL A 132 -9.92 12.43 10.77
CA VAL A 132 -10.39 12.13 12.14
C VAL A 132 -10.33 10.64 12.43
N ILE A 133 -10.77 9.80 11.49
CA ILE A 133 -10.76 8.33 11.65
C ILE A 133 -9.33 7.78 11.70
N LEU A 134 -8.42 8.29 10.87
CA LEU A 134 -7.02 7.87 10.89
C LEU A 134 -6.32 8.30 12.19
N ASP A 135 -6.57 9.53 12.66
CA ASP A 135 -6.01 10.05 13.91
C ASP A 135 -6.52 9.24 15.12
N GLN A 136 -7.80 8.84 15.12
CA GLN A 136 -8.35 7.93 16.13
C GLN A 136 -7.62 6.57 16.12
N ARG A 137 -7.39 5.98 14.95
CA ARG A 137 -6.61 4.73 14.83
C ARG A 137 -5.15 4.88 15.23
N GLY A 138 -4.56 6.05 15.04
CA GLY A 138 -3.20 6.35 15.50
C GLY A 138 -3.06 6.38 17.03
N ASN A 139 -4.15 6.68 17.73
CA ASN A 139 -4.21 6.71 19.19
C ASN A 139 -4.64 5.37 19.82
N MET A 140 -4.99 4.38 19.00
CA MET A 140 -5.33 3.04 19.47
C MET A 140 -4.07 2.22 19.73
N ASN A 141 -4.17 1.26 20.65
CA ASN A 141 -3.15 0.22 20.88
C ASN A 141 -3.58 -1.10 20.22
N GLY A 142 -2.61 -1.94 19.85
CA GLY A 142 -2.85 -3.27 19.30
C GLY A 142 -3.03 -3.30 17.77
N GLU A 143 -3.65 -4.37 17.26
CA GLU A 143 -3.70 -4.70 15.83
C GLU A 143 -4.40 -3.64 14.95
N CYS A 144 -5.29 -2.84 15.54
CA CYS A 144 -5.99 -1.75 14.86
C CYS A 144 -5.20 -0.44 14.81
N SER A 145 -4.05 -0.38 15.48
CA SER A 145 -3.21 0.81 15.56
C SER A 145 -2.53 1.11 14.23
N LEU A 146 -2.53 2.38 13.83
CA LEU A 146 -1.81 2.84 12.64
C LEU A 146 -0.59 3.67 13.03
N LYS A 147 0.56 3.32 12.47
CA LYS A 147 1.79 4.12 12.64
C LYS A 147 1.58 5.55 12.14
N PRO A 148 2.13 6.58 12.81
CA PRO A 148 2.04 7.97 12.37
C PRO A 148 2.55 8.20 10.94
N SER A 149 3.61 7.50 10.54
CA SER A 149 4.14 7.56 9.17
C SER A 149 3.15 7.06 8.12
N THR A 150 2.39 5.99 8.44
CA THR A 150 1.32 5.46 7.58
C THR A 150 0.17 6.45 7.46
N ILE A 151 -0.25 7.06 8.57
CA ILE A 151 -1.31 8.09 8.58
C ILE A 151 -0.90 9.27 7.70
N LEU A 152 0.31 9.80 7.91
CA LEU A 152 0.85 10.93 7.16
C LEU A 152 0.94 10.60 5.65
N THR A 153 1.37 9.39 5.31
CA THR A 153 1.49 8.95 3.91
C THR A 153 0.11 8.88 3.24
N ARG A 154 -0.90 8.33 3.93
CA ARG A 154 -2.28 8.27 3.44
C ARG A 154 -2.84 9.66 3.22
N LEU A 155 -2.76 10.53 4.22
CA LEU A 155 -3.30 11.89 4.15
C LEU A 155 -2.59 12.76 3.09
N ASN A 156 -1.26 12.69 3.01
CA ASN A 156 -0.55 13.41 1.95
C ASN A 156 -0.91 12.88 0.55
N THR A 157 -1.13 11.56 0.40
CA THR A 157 -1.56 10.99 -0.88
C THR A 157 -2.92 11.55 -1.29
N VAL A 158 -3.90 11.58 -0.38
CA VAL A 158 -5.24 12.11 -0.69
C VAL A 158 -5.20 13.61 -0.96
N ARG A 159 -4.44 14.38 -0.18
CA ARG A 159 -4.27 15.81 -0.43
C ARG A 159 -3.67 16.07 -1.82
N SER A 160 -2.62 15.33 -2.20
CA SER A 160 -2.02 15.44 -3.53
C SER A 160 -2.99 14.99 -4.63
N PHE A 161 -3.81 13.97 -4.38
CA PHE A 161 -4.89 13.61 -5.29
C PHE A 161 -5.86 14.77 -5.50
N ILE A 162 -6.42 15.35 -4.44
CA ILE A 162 -7.37 16.47 -4.54
C ILE A 162 -6.71 17.67 -5.24
N GLN A 163 -5.46 17.96 -4.91
CA GLN A 163 -4.71 19.02 -5.57
C GLN A 163 -4.65 18.81 -7.09
N TRP A 164 -4.26 17.61 -7.55
CA TRP A 164 -4.08 17.36 -8.98
C TRP A 164 -5.40 17.12 -9.71
N ALA A 165 -6.37 16.49 -9.07
CA ALA A 165 -7.72 16.26 -9.60
C ALA A 165 -8.40 17.57 -10.04
N PHE A 166 -8.21 18.63 -9.25
CA PHE A 166 -8.76 19.97 -9.48
C PHE A 166 -7.71 20.98 -9.97
N GLN A 167 -6.51 20.52 -10.35
CA GLN A 167 -5.41 21.36 -10.85
C GLN A 167 -5.09 22.57 -9.94
N LEU A 168 -5.22 22.40 -8.63
CA LEU A 168 -5.00 23.43 -7.64
C LEU A 168 -3.51 23.76 -7.50
N SER A 169 -3.20 25.04 -7.34
CA SER A 169 -1.86 25.46 -6.96
C SER A 169 -1.50 24.97 -5.55
N ASN A 170 -0.20 24.94 -5.24
CA ASN A 170 0.28 24.61 -3.89
C ASN A 170 -0.30 25.54 -2.82
N TYR A 171 -0.63 26.79 -3.16
CA TYR A 171 -1.26 27.72 -2.24
C TYR A 171 -2.75 27.43 -2.09
N ALA A 172 -3.45 27.21 -3.20
CA ALA A 172 -4.89 26.95 -3.20
C ALA A 172 -5.24 25.70 -2.39
N ILE A 173 -4.49 24.60 -2.52
CA ILE A 173 -4.79 23.40 -1.73
C ILE A 173 -4.69 23.64 -0.22
N LEU A 174 -3.82 24.57 0.23
CA LEU A 174 -3.63 24.86 1.65
C LEU A 174 -4.81 25.63 2.27
N THR A 175 -5.62 26.30 1.46
CA THR A 175 -6.84 26.97 1.97
C THR A 175 -7.94 25.96 2.30
N TYR A 176 -7.96 24.80 1.63
CA TYR A 176 -8.92 23.73 1.87
C TYR A 176 -8.39 22.68 2.86
N ILE A 177 -7.13 22.28 2.67
CA ILE A 177 -6.46 21.22 3.42
C ILE A 177 -5.10 21.73 3.89
N PRO A 178 -5.02 22.31 5.09
CA PRO A 178 -3.76 22.76 5.68
C PRO A 178 -2.75 21.61 5.77
N LYS A 179 -1.44 21.94 5.72
CA LYS A 179 -0.43 20.92 6.03
C LYS A 179 -0.64 20.42 7.45
N GLN A 180 -0.72 19.11 7.63
CA GLN A 180 -0.65 18.55 8.97
C GLN A 180 0.67 19.00 9.61
N ARG A 181 0.55 19.66 10.77
CA ARG A 181 1.69 19.87 11.64
C ARG A 181 2.01 18.50 12.20
N SER A 182 3.02 17.83 11.66
CA SER A 182 3.48 16.62 12.33
C SER A 182 3.96 17.04 13.71
N ARG A 183 3.22 16.69 14.76
CA ARG A 183 3.86 16.34 16.02
C ARG A 183 4.62 15.06 15.70
N GLN A 184 5.77 15.19 15.02
CA GLN A 184 6.78 14.15 15.12
C GLN A 184 7.04 14.07 16.62
N SER A 185 6.54 13.03 17.28
CA SER A 185 7.15 12.65 18.53
C SER A 185 8.63 12.50 18.20
N ASN A 186 9.50 13.15 18.95
CA ASN A 186 10.94 12.96 18.86
C ASN A 186 11.36 11.52 19.25
N SER A 187 10.42 10.57 19.27
CA SER A 187 10.73 9.14 19.18
C SER A 187 11.37 8.93 17.82
N VAL A 188 12.69 9.09 17.81
CA VAL A 188 13.59 8.54 16.81
C VAL A 188 13.08 7.14 16.48
N ASP A 189 12.96 6.81 15.20
CA ASP A 189 12.65 5.45 14.76
C ASP A 189 13.67 4.54 15.45
N GLU A 190 13.27 3.85 16.53
CA GLU A 190 14.12 2.93 17.30
C GLU A 190 14.35 1.63 16.53
N GLY A 191 14.45 1.71 15.20
CA GLY A 191 15.20 0.73 14.45
C GLY A 191 16.63 0.80 14.95
N ARG A 192 16.96 -0.01 15.96
CA ARG A 192 18.34 -0.19 16.43
C ARG A 192 19.22 -0.35 15.20
N ALA A 193 20.10 0.62 14.96
CA ALA A 193 21.06 0.52 13.88
C ALA A 193 21.87 -0.77 14.09
N VAL A 194 21.87 -1.64 13.07
CA VAL A 194 22.63 -2.89 13.10
C VAL A 194 24.10 -2.52 13.25
N SER A 195 24.68 -2.86 14.39
CA SER A 195 26.10 -2.61 14.63
C SER A 195 26.96 -3.64 13.87
N LEU A 196 28.25 -3.34 13.71
CA LEU A 196 29.21 -4.32 13.16
C LEU A 196 29.17 -5.64 13.95
N ARG A 197 28.98 -5.55 15.27
CA ARG A 197 28.86 -6.71 16.16
C ARG A 197 27.60 -7.52 15.86
N ASP A 198 26.47 -6.88 15.63
CA ASP A 198 25.22 -7.56 15.25
C ASP A 198 25.40 -8.30 13.91
N GLY A 199 26.12 -7.69 12.96
CA GLY A 199 26.46 -8.34 11.69
C GLY A 199 27.38 -9.56 11.87
N GLN A 200 28.39 -9.46 12.75
CA GLN A 200 29.29 -10.58 13.07
C GLN A 200 28.57 -11.71 13.80
N GLU A 201 27.69 -11.39 14.75
CA GLU A 201 26.87 -12.37 15.48
C GLU A 201 25.89 -13.07 14.53
N TYR A 202 25.28 -12.35 13.60
CA TYR A 202 24.42 -12.92 12.56
C TYR A 202 25.19 -13.90 11.64
N LEU A 203 26.35 -13.50 11.11
CA LEU A 203 27.16 -14.37 10.26
C LEU A 203 27.65 -15.62 11.01
N ARG A 204 28.02 -15.47 12.29
CA ARG A 204 28.40 -16.59 13.15
C ARG A 204 27.22 -17.55 13.36
N ALA A 205 26.00 -17.02 13.59
CA ALA A 205 24.80 -17.84 13.70
C ALA A 205 24.52 -18.61 12.40
N CYS A 206 24.62 -17.96 11.23
CA CYS A 206 24.46 -18.61 9.94
C CYS A 206 25.47 -19.74 9.73
N ALA A 207 26.75 -19.51 10.03
CA ALA A 207 27.80 -20.53 9.92
C ALA A 207 27.56 -21.71 10.86
N ASN A 208 27.16 -21.44 12.12
CA ASN A 208 26.86 -22.48 13.09
C ASN A 208 25.68 -23.34 12.65
N TYR A 209 24.59 -22.73 12.19
CA TYR A 209 23.45 -23.47 11.66
C TYR A 209 23.83 -24.28 10.43
N PHE A 210 24.55 -23.70 9.47
CA PHE A 210 25.02 -24.41 8.29
C PHE A 210 25.83 -25.67 8.66
N ASN A 211 26.76 -25.55 9.61
CA ASN A 211 27.54 -26.70 10.08
C ASN A 211 26.67 -27.75 10.77
N GLN A 212 25.77 -27.35 11.68
CA GLN A 212 24.85 -28.28 12.35
C GLN A 212 23.96 -29.03 11.35
N PHE A 213 23.47 -28.35 10.30
CA PHE A 213 22.74 -28.98 9.22
C PHE A 213 23.62 -29.93 8.40
N SER A 214 24.83 -29.50 8.04
CA SER A 214 25.76 -30.28 7.24
C SER A 214 26.17 -31.56 7.96
N ASP A 215 26.57 -31.46 9.23
CA ASP A 215 26.99 -32.59 10.06
C ASP A 215 25.83 -33.58 10.25
N ALA A 216 24.63 -33.08 10.58
CA ALA A 216 23.46 -33.95 10.75
C ALA A 216 23.05 -34.68 9.45
N ILE A 217 23.17 -34.03 8.29
CA ILE A 217 22.90 -34.67 6.99
C ILE A 217 23.96 -35.73 6.67
N LEU A 218 25.24 -35.41 6.86
CA LEU A 218 26.35 -36.34 6.59
C LEU A 218 26.27 -37.57 7.50
N ASP A 219 25.85 -37.38 8.75
CA ASP A 219 25.75 -38.44 9.76
C ASP A 219 24.38 -39.15 9.77
N ASN A 220 23.45 -38.82 8.86
CA ASN A 220 22.07 -39.33 8.84
C ASN A 220 21.31 -39.16 10.17
N ASN A 221 21.61 -38.11 10.93
CA ASN A 221 21.00 -37.83 12.22
C ASN A 221 19.73 -36.98 12.05
N TYR A 222 18.59 -37.67 11.91
CA TYR A 222 17.28 -37.06 11.79
C TYR A 222 16.38 -37.38 13.01
N PRO A 223 15.56 -36.43 13.50
CA PRO A 223 15.44 -35.04 13.04
C PRO A 223 16.66 -34.20 13.42
N ILE A 224 17.00 -33.21 12.59
CA ILE A 224 18.20 -32.38 12.76
C ILE A 224 18.03 -31.52 14.03
N PRO A 225 18.86 -31.73 15.07
CA PRO A 225 18.81 -30.93 16.29
C PRO A 225 19.54 -29.60 16.03
N ILE A 226 18.84 -28.50 16.22
CA ILE A 226 19.41 -27.16 16.09
C ILE A 226 19.56 -26.56 17.49
N SER A 227 20.80 -26.26 17.89
CA SER A 227 21.07 -25.45 19.09
C SER A 227 21.22 -23.98 18.70
N HIS A 228 20.50 -23.11 19.40
CA HIS A 228 20.67 -21.67 19.22
C HIS A 228 22.08 -21.29 19.70
N PRO A 229 22.86 -20.49 18.95
CA PRO A 229 24.26 -20.22 19.26
C PRO A 229 24.49 -19.42 20.56
N LEU A 230 23.42 -19.05 21.26
CA LEU A 230 23.42 -18.30 22.53
C LEU A 230 22.52 -18.93 23.59
N ASP A 231 21.94 -20.11 23.34
CA ASP A 231 21.08 -20.79 24.30
C ASP A 231 21.61 -22.20 24.59
N GLU A 232 21.98 -22.45 25.84
CA GLU A 232 22.46 -23.75 26.32
C GLU A 232 21.31 -24.70 26.71
N ARG A 233 20.05 -24.26 26.55
CA ARG A 233 18.86 -25.04 26.96
C ARG A 233 18.00 -25.40 25.74
N GLU A 234 17.73 -26.70 25.63
CA GLU A 234 16.84 -27.39 24.67
C GLU A 234 17.05 -27.16 23.17
N HIS A 235 17.27 -28.26 22.44
CA HIS A 235 17.37 -28.26 20.98
C HIS A 235 16.00 -27.94 20.34
N LEU A 236 15.99 -27.03 19.37
CA LEU A 236 14.88 -26.87 18.44
C LEU A 236 15.04 -27.92 17.33
N TYR A 237 13.99 -28.67 17.01
CA TYR A 237 14.04 -29.70 15.97
C TYR A 237 13.53 -29.14 14.63
N CYS A 238 14.33 -29.28 13.58
CA CYS A 238 13.85 -29.02 12.22
C CYS A 238 13.15 -30.27 11.67
N ASN A 239 11.83 -30.20 11.52
CA ASN A 239 11.04 -31.27 10.91
C ASN A 239 11.06 -31.15 9.39
N GLY A 240 12.13 -31.61 8.76
CA GLY A 240 12.16 -31.86 7.32
C GLY A 240 11.62 -33.27 7.04
N ARG A 241 10.43 -33.38 6.44
CA ARG A 241 10.12 -34.57 5.63
C ARG A 241 10.82 -34.37 4.30
N LEU A 242 11.94 -35.07 4.10
CA LEU A 242 12.53 -35.31 2.77
C LEU A 242 11.71 -36.38 2.04
#